data_AF-A0A2H9TLH9-F1
#
_entry.id   AF-A0A2H9TLH9-F1
#
_cell.length_a   1.000
_cell.length_b   1.000
_cell.length_c   1.000
_cell.angle_alpha   90.00
_cell.angle_beta   90.00
_cell.angle_gamma   90.00
#
_symmetry.space_group_name_H-M   'P 1'
#
loop_
_entity.id
_entity.type
_entity.pdbx_description
1 polymer ?
#
loop_
_entity_poly.entity_id
_entity_poly.type
_entity_poly.pdbx_seq_one_letter_code
_entity_poly.pdbx_strand_id
1 'polypeptide(L)'
;MDRHFSSIESDVCIVETHTVTTLPRKSVDLVIVLTTRTDVLYDRLQARGYSVDKITENMECEIMRVVLDESLERFGQEKTLEMASNTTEDLDDNIEAILEHLGV
;
A
#
# COMPACT_ATOMS: atom_id res chain seq x y z
N MET A 1 -6.93 -18.85 15.97
CA MET A 1 -7.96 -18.13 15.17
C MET A 1 -7.44 -18.17 13.74
N ASP A 2 -7.58 -19.35 13.16
CA ASP A 2 -6.94 -19.76 11.92
C ASP A 2 -7.80 -19.30 10.75
N ARG A 3 -7.30 -18.31 9.99
CA ARG A 3 -7.88 -18.01 8.67
C ARG A 3 -7.15 -18.86 7.65
N HIS A 4 -7.91 -19.75 7.03
CA HIS A 4 -7.50 -20.59 5.93
C HIS A 4 -6.90 -19.75 4.80
N PHE A 5 -5.60 -19.89 4.55
CA PHE A 5 -5.04 -19.64 3.22
C PHE A 5 -5.43 -20.83 2.35
N SER A 6 -6.48 -20.67 1.54
CA SER A 6 -6.79 -21.64 0.49
C SER A 6 -5.63 -21.69 -0.49
N SER A 7 -5.22 -22.89 -0.89
CA SER A 7 -4.14 -23.16 -1.83
C SER A 7 -4.09 -22.13 -2.95
N ILE A 8 -3.00 -21.37 -2.99
CA ILE A 8 -2.73 -20.40 -4.05
C ILE A 8 -2.13 -21.24 -5.19
N GLU A 9 -2.89 -21.37 -6.29
CA GLU A 9 -2.53 -22.14 -7.49
C GLU A 9 -1.47 -21.43 -8.37
N SER A 10 -0.91 -20.31 -7.90
CA SER A 10 0.13 -19.52 -8.56
C SER A 10 1.29 -19.24 -7.61
N ASP A 11 2.53 -19.28 -8.13
CA ASP A 11 3.75 -18.95 -7.37
C ASP A 11 3.79 -17.49 -6.87
N VAL A 12 2.87 -16.64 -7.35
CA VAL A 12 2.73 -15.23 -6.98
C VAL A 12 1.42 -15.00 -6.25
N CYS A 13 1.49 -14.27 -5.14
CA CYS A 13 0.34 -13.80 -4.35
C CYS A 13 0.41 -12.29 -4.18
N ILE A 14 -0.62 -11.57 -4.62
CA ILE A 14 -0.79 -10.13 -4.40
C ILE A 14 -1.80 -9.94 -3.27
N VAL A 15 -1.40 -9.19 -2.25
CA VAL A 15 -2.24 -8.87 -1.08
C VAL A 15 -2.47 -7.37 -1.01
N GLU A 16 -3.73 -6.95 -1.12
CA GLU A 16 -4.13 -5.56 -0.92
C GLU A 16 -4.61 -5.35 0.53
N THR A 17 -4.00 -4.43 1.25
CA THR A 17 -4.39 -4.08 2.62
C THR A 17 -3.91 -2.67 2.96
N HIS A 18 -4.60 -1.99 3.89
CA HIS A 18 -4.19 -0.71 4.48
C HIS A 18 -3.45 -0.88 5.80
N THR A 19 -3.18 -2.12 6.22
CA THR A 19 -2.46 -2.45 7.45
C THR A 19 -1.62 -3.69 7.24
N VAL A 20 -0.38 -3.63 7.71
CA VAL A 20 0.61 -4.69 7.47
C VAL A 20 0.92 -5.55 8.69
N THR A 21 0.31 -5.22 9.84
CA THR A 21 0.56 -5.84 11.15
C THR A 21 0.27 -7.33 11.20
N THR A 22 -0.63 -7.83 10.36
CA THR A 22 -1.06 -9.23 10.34
C THR A 22 -0.18 -10.15 9.49
N LEU A 23 0.69 -9.59 8.62
CA LEU A 23 1.50 -10.38 7.69
C LEU A 23 2.86 -10.77 8.30
N PRO A 24 3.26 -12.04 8.31
CA PRO A 24 4.60 -12.44 8.74
C PRO A 24 5.67 -11.86 7.82
N ARG A 25 6.69 -11.21 8.38
CA ARG A 25 7.83 -10.65 7.62
C ARG A 25 8.50 -11.64 6.66
N LYS A 26 8.53 -12.93 7.03
CA LYS A 26 9.17 -14.01 6.26
C LYS A 26 8.38 -14.45 5.04
N SER A 27 7.08 -14.16 4.98
CA SER A 27 6.21 -14.57 3.88
C SER A 27 5.96 -13.43 2.88
N VAL A 28 6.74 -12.34 2.97
CA VAL A 28 6.58 -11.17 2.12
C VAL A 28 7.94 -10.86 1.50
N ASP A 29 8.00 -10.89 0.18
CA ASP A 29 9.21 -10.61 -0.60
C ASP A 29 9.34 -9.11 -0.87
N LEU A 30 8.22 -8.45 -1.18
CA LEU A 30 8.13 -7.03 -1.51
C LEU A 30 6.90 -6.40 -0.85
N VAL A 31 7.06 -5.17 -0.35
CA VAL A 31 5.99 -4.31 0.16
C VAL A 31 5.98 -3.04 -0.68
N ILE A 32 4.81 -2.71 -1.22
CA ILE A 32 4.60 -1.48 -1.98
C ILE A 32 3.66 -0.61 -1.16
N VAL A 33 4.12 0.59 -0.79
CA VAL A 33 3.33 1.59 -0.09
C VAL A 33 3.04 2.73 -1.06
N LEU A 34 1.78 2.83 -1.46
CA LEU A 34 1.31 3.92 -2.31
C LEU A 34 1.07 5.17 -1.47
N THR A 35 1.74 6.28 -1.82
CA THR A 35 1.54 7.58 -1.17
C THR A 35 0.85 8.55 -2.11
N THR A 36 -0.02 9.38 -1.56
CA THR A 36 -0.83 10.31 -2.34
C THR A 36 -0.79 11.70 -1.72
N ARG A 37 -0.62 12.73 -2.55
CA ARG A 37 -0.75 14.11 -2.12
C ARG A 37 -2.10 14.36 -1.46
N THR A 38 -2.07 15.21 -0.44
CA THR A 38 -3.22 15.43 0.42
C THR A 38 -4.43 16.03 -0.30
N ASP A 39 -4.21 16.92 -1.26
CA ASP A 39 -5.27 17.50 -2.07
C ASP A 39 -5.96 16.43 -2.93
N VAL A 40 -5.16 15.60 -3.62
CA VAL A 40 -5.67 14.50 -4.45
C VAL A 40 -6.40 13.44 -3.61
N LEU A 41 -5.84 13.09 -2.45
CA LEU A 41 -6.46 12.10 -1.56
C LEU A 41 -7.79 12.61 -1.00
N TYR A 42 -7.86 13.87 -0.59
CA TYR A 42 -9.09 14.50 -0.08
C TYR A 42 -10.21 14.43 -1.13
N ASP A 43 -9.92 14.84 -2.37
CA ASP A 43 -10.89 14.81 -3.47
C ASP A 43 -11.39 13.38 -3.75
N ARG A 44 -10.49 12.40 -3.74
CA ARG A 44 -10.83 10.98 -3.91
C ARG A 44 -11.74 10.46 -2.79
N LEU A 45 -11.44 10.78 -1.52
CA LEU A 45 -12.23 10.33 -0.38
C LEU A 45 -13.61 11.01 -0.35
N GLN A 46 -13.66 12.30 -0.70
CA GLN A 46 -14.92 13.03 -0.84
C GLN A 46 -15.78 12.43 -1.97
N ALA A 47 -15.20 12.15 -3.14
CA ALA A 47 -15.91 11.53 -4.26
C ALA A 47 -16.43 10.12 -3.94
N ARG A 48 -15.77 9.39 -3.02
CA ARG A 48 -16.24 8.10 -2.49
C ARG A 48 -17.39 8.24 -1.48
N GLY A 49 -17.79 9.46 -1.10
CA GLY A 49 -18.90 9.71 -0.18
C GLY A 49 -18.57 9.43 1.29
N TYR A 50 -17.30 9.52 1.68
CA TYR A 50 -16.90 9.32 3.07
C TYR A 50 -17.39 10.47 3.96
N SER A 51 -17.67 10.17 5.23
CA SER A 51 -18.01 11.21 6.20
C SER A 51 -16.82 12.13 6.46
N VAL A 52 -17.10 13.35 6.93
CA VAL A 52 -16.05 14.33 7.28
C VAL A 52 -15.06 13.74 8.29
N ASP A 53 -15.56 13.06 9.33
CA ASP A 53 -14.70 12.43 10.34
C ASP A 53 -13.78 11.36 9.73
N LYS A 54 -14.32 10.54 8.81
CA LYS A 54 -13.52 9.50 8.16
C LYS A 54 -12.51 10.09 7.19
N ILE A 55 -12.84 11.16 6.50
CA ILE A 55 -11.90 11.89 5.64
C ILE A 55 -10.76 12.43 6.51
N THR A 56 -11.07 13.15 7.60
CA THR A 56 -10.07 13.70 8.52
C THR A 56 -9.13 12.62 9.04
N GLU A 57 -9.65 11.49 9.50
CA GLU A 57 -8.85 10.36 10.00
C GLU A 57 -7.87 9.82 8.93
N ASN A 58 -8.34 9.59 7.70
CA ASN A 58 -7.47 9.09 6.62
C ASN A 58 -6.44 10.15 6.20
N MET A 59 -6.82 11.42 6.19
CA MET A 59 -5.92 12.52 5.87
C MET A 59 -4.79 12.64 6.91
N GLU A 60 -5.12 12.56 8.20
CA GLU A 60 -4.13 12.54 9.28
C GLU A 60 -3.21 11.32 9.17
N CYS A 61 -3.77 10.15 8.86
CA CYS A 61 -3.01 8.92 8.63
C CYS A 61 -1.96 9.08 7.52
N GLU A 62 -2.37 9.65 6.38
CA GLU A 62 -1.48 9.91 5.24
C GLU A 62 -0.41 10.96 5.58
N ILE A 63 -0.81 12.08 6.20
CA ILE A 63 0.11 13.17 6.58
C ILE A 63 1.18 12.68 7.57
N MET A 64 0.78 11.84 8.52
CA MET A 64 1.67 11.25 9.52
C MET A 64 2.44 10.05 8.98
N ARG A 65 2.24 9.66 7.71
CA ARG A 65 2.92 8.55 7.04
C ARG A 65 2.79 7.21 7.77
N VAL A 66 1.68 6.99 8.48
CA VAL A 66 1.52 5.86 9.40
C VAL A 66 1.78 4.53 8.71
N VAL A 67 1.17 4.29 7.54
CA VAL A 67 1.30 3.02 6.81
C VAL A 67 2.74 2.79 6.31
N LEU A 68 3.42 3.85 5.88
CA LEU A 68 4.80 3.75 5.42
C LEU A 68 5.74 3.44 6.58
N ASP A 69 5.63 4.18 7.68
CA ASP A 69 6.47 4.00 8.85
C ASP A 69 6.26 2.59 9.44
N GLU A 70 5.01 2.12 9.57
CA GLU A 70 4.72 0.74 9.99
C GLU A 70 5.33 -0.31 9.05
N SER A 71 5.31 -0.06 7.74
CA SER A 71 5.89 -0.95 6.74
C SER A 71 7.42 -0.99 6.84
N LEU A 72 8.06 0.16 6.99
CA LEU A 72 9.50 0.27 7.17
C LEU A 72 9.97 -0.40 8.48
N GLU A 73 9.27 -0.16 9.59
CA GLU A 73 9.57 -0.79 10.88
C GLU A 73 9.44 -2.32 10.81
N ARG A 74 8.42 -2.81 10.10
CA ARG A 74 8.13 -4.25 10.06
C ARG A 74 8.93 -5.02 9.02
N PHE A 75 9.11 -4.47 7.83
CA PHE A 75 9.74 -5.16 6.69
C PHE A 75 11.10 -4.59 6.29
N GLY A 76 11.54 -3.50 6.91
CA GLY A 76 12.81 -2.88 6.56
C GLY A 76 12.75 -2.15 5.21
N GLN A 77 13.73 -1.28 5.02
CA GLN A 77 13.84 -0.46 3.81
C GLN A 77 14.18 -1.29 2.58
N GLU A 78 14.82 -2.45 2.75
CA GLU A 78 15.22 -3.33 1.65
C GLU A 78 14.06 -4.06 0.98
N LYS A 79 12.92 -4.18 1.67
CA LYS A 79 11.69 -4.80 1.13
C LYS A 79 10.59 -3.80 0.84
N THR A 80 10.74 -2.53 1.21
CA THR A 80 9.65 -1.55 1.17
C THR A 80 9.92 -0.52 0.09
N LEU A 81 9.03 -0.42 -0.89
CA LEU A 81 9.02 0.61 -1.91
C LEU A 81 7.91 1.62 -1.62
N GLU A 82 8.29 2.88 -1.45
CA GLU A 82 7.36 4.01 -1.42
C GLU A 82 7.15 4.49 -2.86
N MET A 83 5.89 4.56 -3.31
CA MET A 83 5.55 4.90 -4.69
C MET A 83 4.44 5.94 -4.74
N ALA A 84 4.62 6.99 -5.53
CA ALA A 84 3.62 8.02 -5.73
C ALA A 84 2.38 7.45 -6.44
N SER A 85 1.17 7.90 -6.07
CA SER A 85 -0.08 7.43 -6.69
C SER A 85 -1.10 8.56 -6.88
N ASN A 86 -0.65 9.67 -7.46
CA ASN A 86 -1.44 10.89 -7.65
C ASN A 86 -2.20 10.89 -8.97
N THR A 87 -1.55 10.38 -10.02
CA THR A 87 -2.03 10.45 -11.40
C THR A 87 -2.12 9.06 -12.04
N THR A 88 -2.63 8.99 -13.26
CA THR A 88 -2.57 7.77 -14.07
C THR A 88 -1.17 7.51 -14.63
N GLU A 89 -0.36 8.56 -14.83
CA GLU A 89 1.05 8.41 -15.21
C GLU A 89 1.82 7.73 -14.07
N ASP A 90 1.58 8.15 -12.82
CA ASP A 90 2.13 7.48 -11.64
C ASP A 90 1.76 5.98 -11.62
N LEU A 91 0.54 5.61 -12.07
CA LEU A 91 0.13 4.20 -12.14
C LEU A 91 0.95 3.42 -13.17
N ASP A 92 1.11 3.96 -14.38
CA ASP A 92 1.85 3.32 -15.45
C ASP A 92 3.34 3.18 -15.06
N ASP A 93 3.95 4.25 -14.54
CA ASP A 93 5.32 4.26 -14.02
C ASP A 93 5.51 3.24 -12.89
N ASN A 94 4.54 3.14 -11.98
CA ASN A 94 4.61 2.18 -10.88
C ASN A 94 4.57 0.74 -11.38
N ILE A 95 3.74 0.43 -12.39
CA ILE A 95 3.67 -0.90 -12.99
C ILE A 95 5.03 -1.27 -13.59
N GLU A 96 5.64 -0.37 -14.37
CA GLU A 96 6.96 -0.60 -14.97
C GLU A 96 8.03 -0.85 -13.89
N ALA A 97 8.07 -0.01 -12.85
CA ALA A 97 9.05 -0.14 -11.77
C ALA A 97 8.87 -1.44 -10.96
N ILE A 98 7.63 -1.90 -10.74
CA ILE A 98 7.35 -3.17 -10.04
C ILE A 98 7.81 -4.35 -10.90
N LEU A 99 7.53 -4.33 -12.21
CA LEU A 99 7.95 -5.40 -13.11
C LEU A 99 9.48 -5.49 -13.21
N GLU A 100 10.15 -4.34 -13.35
CA GLU A 100 11.61 -4.28 -13.35
C GLU A 100 12.20 -4.82 -12.04
N HIS A 101 11.61 -4.47 -10.90
CA HIS A 101 12.04 -4.97 -9.58
C HIS A 101 11.89 -6.49 -9.44
N LEU A 102 10.83 -7.05 -10.02
CA LEU A 102 10.57 -8.50 -10.03
C LEU A 102 11.37 -9.25 -11.10
N GLY A 103 12.01 -8.54 -12.03
CA GLY A 103 12.80 -9.11 -13.12
C GLY A 103 11.95 -9.81 -14.19
N VAL A 104 10.74 -9.33 -14.43
CA VAL A 104 9.77 -9.87 -15.41
C VAL A 104 9.45 -8.88 -16.52
#